data_AF-A0A084TLZ1-F1
#
_entry.id   AF-A0A084TLZ1-F1
#
_cell.length_a   1.000
_cell.length_b   1.000
_cell.length_c   1.000
_cell.angle_alpha   90.00
_cell.angle_beta   90.00
_cell.angle_gamma   90.00
#
_symmetry.space_group_name_H-M   'P 1'
#
loop_
_entity.id
_entity.type
_entity.pdbx_description
1 polymer ?
#
loop_
_entity_poly.entity_id
_entity_poly.type
_entity_poly.pdbx_seq_one_letter_code
_entity_poly.pdbx_strand_id
1 'polypeptide(L)'
;MPRSIVILLAIFIISKPVNAQNDGVAIAAAVGGMAAIGAAIASIEQMEEQAELNATQWILYNNPELTSFSLKTLSFNGKKVKDMSRATVIIYKIQEFVPEMTPVLNGKKQVLFGFTSPGWISDYGIDFDRVNWFLIDESEWMSMMTAYTKVASNEKDDAQLQAILKQGKIVNRGVKAEGKVAVPFFKLSGDMYVVTDYSPRLKLLYNERSLGIYLKETMDLVQIGRGDIIDIHDFFFKED
;
A
#
# COMPACT_ATOMS: atom_id res chain seq x y z
N MET A 1 12.56 -16.59 -62.74
CA MET A 1 13.53 -16.81 -61.65
C MET A 1 13.33 -15.73 -60.60
N PRO A 2 12.97 -16.07 -59.35
CA PRO A 2 12.79 -15.08 -58.29
C PRO A 2 14.14 -14.64 -57.72
N ARG A 3 14.25 -13.37 -57.32
CA ARG A 3 15.30 -12.87 -56.43
C ARG A 3 14.66 -12.23 -55.21
N SER A 4 14.32 -13.08 -54.23
CA SER A 4 13.91 -12.63 -52.90
C SER A 4 15.13 -12.03 -52.20
N ILE A 5 15.11 -10.73 -51.93
CA ILE A 5 16.13 -10.08 -51.10
C ILE A 5 15.69 -10.26 -49.64
N VAL A 6 16.35 -11.17 -48.92
CA VAL A 6 16.21 -11.31 -47.48
C VAL A 6 17.20 -10.34 -46.83
N ILE A 7 16.71 -9.25 -46.25
CA ILE A 7 17.53 -8.37 -45.41
C ILE A 7 17.59 -8.99 -44.01
N LEU A 8 18.75 -9.58 -43.68
CA LEU A 8 19.02 -10.12 -42.36
C LEU A 8 19.32 -8.95 -41.41
N LEU A 9 18.43 -8.67 -40.47
CA LEU A 9 18.63 -7.63 -39.46
C LEU A 9 19.61 -8.13 -38.39
N ALA A 10 20.90 -7.84 -38.56
CA ALA A 10 21.94 -8.20 -37.60
C ALA A 10 21.86 -7.31 -36.35
N ILE A 11 21.22 -7.81 -35.29
CA ILE A 11 21.22 -7.18 -33.97
C ILE A 11 22.62 -7.35 -33.36
N PHE A 12 23.41 -6.28 -33.37
CA PHE A 12 24.66 -6.22 -32.62
C PHE A 12 24.37 -6.14 -31.11
N ILE A 13 24.38 -7.29 -30.44
CA ILE A 13 24.46 -7.35 -28.98
C ILE A 13 25.86 -6.88 -28.58
N ILE A 14 25.97 -5.64 -28.11
CA ILE A 14 27.21 -5.13 -27.52
C ILE A 14 27.34 -5.73 -26.12
N SER A 15 27.96 -6.91 -26.05
CA SER A 15 28.35 -7.54 -24.78
C SER A 15 29.33 -6.62 -24.04
N LYS A 16 28.87 -5.98 -22.96
CA LYS A 16 29.78 -5.33 -22.00
C LYS A 16 30.71 -6.42 -21.42
N PRO A 17 32.02 -6.18 -21.29
CA PRO A 17 32.91 -7.16 -20.68
C PRO A 17 32.50 -7.40 -19.23
N VAL A 18 32.21 -8.66 -18.91
CA VAL A 18 32.10 -9.12 -17.52
C VAL A 18 33.49 -9.04 -16.92
N ASN A 19 33.74 -8.05 -16.07
CA ASN A 19 34.93 -8.02 -15.24
C ASN A 19 34.80 -9.11 -14.18
N ALA A 20 35.30 -10.31 -14.53
CA ALA A 20 35.59 -11.35 -13.57
C ALA A 20 36.56 -10.82 -12.50
N GLN A 21 36.39 -11.30 -11.27
CA GLN A 21 37.12 -10.82 -10.10
C GLN A 21 38.64 -10.91 -10.29
N ASN A 22 39.36 -9.92 -9.79
CA ASN A 22 40.76 -10.09 -9.40
C ASN A 22 40.93 -9.53 -7.98
N ASP A 23 41.63 -10.28 -7.14
CA ASP A 23 41.53 -10.15 -5.68
C ASP A 23 42.14 -8.86 -5.13
N GLY A 24 41.50 -8.31 -4.08
CA GLY A 24 41.94 -7.06 -3.47
C GLY A 24 41.38 -6.76 -2.07
N VAL A 25 40.15 -7.19 -1.75
CA VAL A 25 39.64 -7.30 -0.37
C VAL A 25 38.68 -8.49 -0.27
N ALA A 26 39.25 -9.69 -0.09
CA ALA A 26 38.49 -10.87 0.31
C ALA A 26 39.22 -11.55 1.49
N ILE A 27 38.43 -12.02 2.46
CA ILE A 27 38.80 -12.80 3.65
C ILE A 27 39.31 -11.98 4.86
N ALA A 28 38.80 -12.39 6.05
CA ALA A 28 38.89 -11.80 7.40
C ALA A 28 37.95 -10.58 7.64
N ALA A 29 36.94 -10.65 8.52
CA ALA A 29 36.58 -11.70 9.48
C ALA A 29 35.06 -11.91 9.61
N ALA A 30 34.70 -13.14 9.99
CA ALA A 30 33.32 -13.60 10.10
C ALA A 30 32.61 -13.09 11.37
N VAL A 31 31.49 -12.38 11.18
CA VAL A 31 30.22 -12.68 11.86
C VAL A 31 29.14 -12.58 10.80
N GLY A 32 28.41 -13.67 10.55
CA GLY A 32 27.49 -13.79 9.39
C GLY A 32 26.22 -12.96 9.52
N GLY A 33 26.29 -11.65 9.24
CA GLY A 33 25.11 -10.76 9.38
C GLY A 33 25.06 -9.49 8.54
N MET A 34 26.16 -8.97 7.98
CA MET A 34 26.15 -7.61 7.36
C MET A 34 26.34 -7.54 5.84
N ALA A 35 26.90 -8.55 5.17
CA ALA A 35 27.01 -8.54 3.70
C ALA A 35 25.64 -8.68 2.98
N ALA A 36 24.66 -9.33 3.63
CA ALA A 36 23.31 -9.50 3.08
C ALA A 36 22.47 -8.22 3.08
N ILE A 37 22.84 -7.21 3.88
CA ILE A 37 22.02 -6.00 4.07
C ILE A 37 22.03 -5.13 2.80
N GLY A 38 23.19 -4.98 2.14
CA GLY A 38 23.29 -4.18 0.91
C GLY A 38 22.49 -4.75 -0.25
N ALA A 39 22.56 -6.07 -0.48
CA ALA A 39 21.79 -6.74 -1.52
C ALA A 39 20.27 -6.72 -1.22
N ALA A 40 19.89 -6.89 0.04
CA ALA A 40 18.48 -6.85 0.44
C ALA A 40 17.86 -5.44 0.32
N ILE A 41 18.59 -4.38 0.65
CA ILE A 41 18.11 -2.99 0.48
C ILE A 41 17.88 -2.68 -1.00
N ALA A 42 18.87 -2.96 -1.86
CA ALA A 42 18.73 -2.76 -3.31
C ALA A 42 17.54 -3.54 -3.90
N SER A 43 17.27 -4.76 -3.40
CA SER A 43 16.07 -5.50 -3.82
C SER A 43 14.76 -4.87 -3.34
N ILE A 44 14.70 -4.27 -2.15
CA ILE A 44 13.49 -3.58 -1.65
C ILE A 44 13.21 -2.33 -2.48
N GLU A 45 14.22 -1.52 -2.78
CA GLU A 45 14.10 -0.33 -3.64
C GLU A 45 13.57 -0.72 -5.03
N GLN A 46 14.16 -1.74 -5.66
CA GLN A 46 13.71 -2.25 -6.96
C GLN A 46 12.27 -2.82 -6.91
N MET A 47 11.86 -3.43 -5.80
CA MET A 47 10.49 -3.92 -5.60
C MET A 47 9.49 -2.78 -5.36
N GLU A 48 9.91 -1.70 -4.70
CA GLU A 48 9.10 -0.48 -4.52
C GLU A 48 8.88 0.22 -5.87
N GLU A 49 9.94 0.40 -6.68
CA GLU A 49 9.84 0.90 -8.06
C GLU A 49 8.89 0.06 -8.92
N GLN A 50 8.97 -1.27 -8.85
CA GLN A 50 8.04 -2.16 -9.55
C GLN A 50 6.60 -2.02 -9.05
N ALA A 51 6.40 -1.87 -7.74
CA ALA A 51 5.08 -1.68 -7.15
C ALA A 51 4.44 -0.35 -7.57
N GLU A 52 5.22 0.72 -7.64
CA GLU A 52 4.77 2.04 -8.10
C GLU A 52 4.51 2.05 -9.60
N LEU A 53 5.34 1.40 -10.41
CA LEU A 53 5.12 1.28 -11.85
C LEU A 53 3.82 0.53 -12.18
N ASN A 54 3.56 -0.61 -11.54
CA ASN A 54 2.33 -1.38 -11.78
C ASN A 54 1.08 -0.66 -11.27
N ALA A 55 1.15 -0.01 -10.10
CA ALA A 55 0.07 0.84 -9.62
C ALA A 55 -0.21 2.02 -10.56
N THR A 56 0.84 2.65 -11.12
CA THR A 56 0.72 3.72 -12.11
C THR A 56 0.07 3.22 -13.40
N GLN A 57 0.47 2.05 -13.91
CA GLN A 57 -0.17 1.44 -15.09
C GLN A 57 -1.66 1.13 -14.84
N TRP A 58 -2.00 0.59 -13.67
CA TRP A 58 -3.39 0.34 -13.30
C TRP A 58 -4.20 1.65 -13.25
N ILE A 59 -3.65 2.71 -12.65
CA ILE A 59 -4.29 4.03 -12.60
C ILE A 59 -4.50 4.59 -14.01
N LEU A 60 -3.48 4.59 -14.87
CA LEU A 60 -3.61 5.11 -16.24
C LEU A 60 -4.62 4.33 -17.10
N TYR A 61 -4.85 3.05 -16.80
CA TYR A 61 -5.84 2.23 -17.49
C TYR A 61 -7.28 2.44 -16.98
N ASN A 62 -7.47 2.54 -15.65
CA ASN A 62 -8.80 2.61 -15.03
C ASN A 62 -9.30 4.03 -14.78
N ASN A 63 -8.39 5.00 -14.73
CA ASN A 63 -8.63 6.42 -14.48
C ASN A 63 -7.92 7.30 -15.53
N PRO A 64 -8.26 7.17 -16.82
CA PRO A 64 -7.61 7.92 -17.91
C PRO A 64 -7.82 9.44 -17.82
N GLU A 65 -8.70 9.92 -16.94
CA GLU A 65 -8.87 11.33 -16.59
C GLU A 65 -7.73 11.91 -15.73
N LEU A 66 -6.95 11.05 -15.03
CA LEU A 66 -5.83 11.49 -14.19
C LEU A 66 -4.61 11.83 -15.06
N THR A 67 -4.36 13.12 -15.24
CA THR A 67 -3.34 13.65 -16.16
C THR A 67 -2.03 14.07 -15.48
N SER A 68 -2.04 14.35 -14.18
CA SER A 68 -0.85 14.80 -13.43
C SER A 68 -1.00 14.47 -11.95
N PHE A 69 -0.29 13.43 -11.49
CA PHE A 69 -0.36 12.93 -10.12
C PHE A 69 0.99 12.42 -9.63
N SER A 70 1.24 12.61 -8.34
CA SER A 70 2.26 11.86 -7.60
C SER A 70 1.65 10.55 -7.12
N LEU A 71 2.40 9.46 -7.20
CA LEU A 71 2.08 8.16 -6.60
C LEU A 71 3.25 7.76 -5.72
N LYS A 72 2.98 7.35 -4.48
CA LYS A 72 4.00 6.93 -3.52
C LYS A 72 3.52 5.80 -2.61
N THR A 73 4.33 4.77 -2.43
CA THR A 73 4.02 3.60 -1.61
C THR A 73 4.21 3.86 -0.12
N LEU A 74 3.31 3.32 0.71
CA LEU A 74 3.43 3.31 2.17
C LEU A 74 3.98 1.99 2.71
N SER A 75 3.64 0.87 2.07
CA SER A 75 3.87 -0.46 2.63
C SER A 75 5.35 -0.90 2.66
N PHE A 76 6.26 -0.21 1.99
CA PHE A 76 7.66 -0.63 1.81
C PHE A 76 8.63 0.08 2.78
N ASN A 77 8.30 1.30 3.20
CA ASN A 77 9.14 2.15 4.04
C ASN A 77 9.56 1.45 5.35
N GLY A 78 10.85 1.09 5.46
CA GLY A 78 11.46 0.48 6.64
C GLY A 78 11.01 -0.95 6.98
N LYS A 79 10.20 -1.60 6.14
CA LYS A 79 9.75 -2.99 6.35
C LYS A 79 10.76 -3.97 5.73
N LYS A 80 10.82 -5.21 6.24
CA LYS A 80 11.69 -6.27 5.67
C LYS A 80 10.89 -7.06 4.64
N VAL A 81 11.55 -7.58 3.60
CA VAL A 81 10.93 -8.42 2.55
C VAL A 81 10.03 -9.52 3.13
N LYS A 82 10.49 -10.22 4.18
CA LYS A 82 9.72 -11.28 4.88
C LYS A 82 8.45 -10.81 5.60
N ASP A 83 8.36 -9.52 5.92
CA ASP A 83 7.21 -8.90 6.57
C ASP A 83 6.24 -8.40 5.49
N MET A 84 6.77 -8.02 4.32
CA MET A 84 6.01 -7.63 3.12
C MET A 84 5.40 -8.83 2.38
N SER A 85 6.09 -9.97 2.28
CA SER A 85 5.52 -11.21 1.70
C SER A 85 4.36 -11.80 2.51
N ARG A 86 4.23 -11.34 3.77
CA ARG A 86 3.11 -11.60 4.67
C ARG A 86 2.05 -10.48 4.69
N ALA A 87 2.33 -9.34 4.08
CA ALA A 87 1.33 -8.29 3.92
C ALA A 87 0.30 -8.74 2.89
N THR A 88 -0.97 -8.45 3.18
CA THR A 88 -2.12 -8.77 2.33
C THR A 88 -2.72 -7.53 1.66
N VAL A 89 -2.02 -6.39 1.78
CA VAL A 89 -2.35 -5.14 1.08
C VAL A 89 -1.12 -4.25 0.91
N ILE A 90 -0.96 -3.73 -0.31
CA ILE A 90 -0.07 -2.62 -0.65
C ILE A 90 -0.91 -1.35 -0.65
N ILE A 91 -0.40 -0.28 -0.05
CA ILE A 91 -1.11 0.98 0.08
C ILE A 91 -0.27 2.06 -0.59
N TYR A 92 -0.88 2.80 -1.52
CA TYR A 92 -0.26 3.89 -2.26
C TYR A 92 -1.02 5.19 -2.01
N LYS A 93 -0.31 6.26 -1.67
CA LYS A 93 -0.83 7.62 -1.69
C LYS A 93 -0.77 8.15 -3.12
N ILE A 94 -1.86 8.73 -3.58
CA ILE A 94 -1.98 9.39 -4.89
C ILE A 94 -2.41 10.83 -4.62
N GLN A 95 -1.71 11.80 -5.21
CA GLN A 95 -2.10 13.20 -5.10
C GLN A 95 -1.90 13.93 -6.42
N GLU A 96 -2.98 14.53 -6.94
CA GLU A 96 -2.94 15.35 -8.15
C GLU A 96 -2.13 16.65 -7.92
N PHE A 97 -1.55 17.19 -8.99
CA PHE A 97 -0.82 18.46 -8.99
C PHE A 97 -0.89 19.16 -10.35
N VAL A 98 -0.63 20.46 -10.38
CA VAL A 98 -0.48 21.23 -11.63
C VAL A 98 0.99 21.21 -12.07
N PRO A 99 1.34 20.76 -13.30
CA PRO A 99 2.71 20.77 -13.79
C PRO A 99 3.29 22.19 -13.92
N GLU A 100 4.27 22.51 -13.06
CA GLU A 100 4.98 23.78 -13.04
C GLU A 100 6.50 23.53 -12.84
N MET A 101 7.33 24.59 -12.87
CA MET A 101 8.78 24.45 -12.66
C MET A 101 9.15 23.87 -11.29
N THR A 102 8.32 24.11 -10.27
CA THR A 102 8.45 23.55 -8.92
C THR A 102 7.04 23.15 -8.47
N PRO A 103 6.55 21.96 -8.86
CA PRO A 103 5.18 21.56 -8.60
C PRO A 103 4.94 21.36 -7.10
N VAL A 104 3.77 21.79 -6.62
CA VAL A 104 3.31 21.58 -5.25
C VAL A 104 2.17 20.56 -5.28
N LEU A 105 2.21 19.58 -4.38
CA LEU A 105 1.13 18.60 -4.24
C LEU A 105 -0.06 19.25 -3.53
N ASN A 106 -0.98 19.82 -4.31
CA ASN A 106 -2.13 20.61 -3.83
C ASN A 106 -3.47 20.18 -4.43
N GLY A 107 -3.48 19.20 -5.34
CA GLY A 107 -4.69 18.65 -5.93
C GLY A 107 -5.35 17.58 -5.07
N LYS A 108 -6.33 16.91 -5.66
CA LYS A 108 -7.12 15.84 -5.05
C LYS A 108 -6.21 14.75 -4.46
N LYS A 109 -6.51 14.36 -3.22
CA LYS A 109 -5.86 13.24 -2.52
C LYS A 109 -6.70 11.96 -2.72
N GLN A 110 -6.03 10.84 -2.97
CA GLN A 110 -6.61 9.50 -3.10
C GLN A 110 -5.65 8.45 -2.54
N VAL A 111 -6.17 7.28 -2.17
CA VAL A 111 -5.35 6.13 -1.77
C VAL A 111 -5.77 4.91 -2.55
N LEU A 112 -4.80 4.19 -3.11
CA LEU A 112 -5.02 2.92 -3.80
C LEU A 112 -4.63 1.77 -2.87
N PHE A 113 -5.55 0.84 -2.65
CA PHE A 113 -5.26 -0.46 -2.06
C PHE A 113 -5.06 -1.47 -3.19
N GLY A 114 -3.87 -2.06 -3.25
CA GLY A 114 -3.64 -3.31 -3.98
C GLY A 114 -3.73 -4.47 -2.99
N PHE A 115 -4.85 -5.18 -2.95
CA PHE A 115 -4.98 -6.34 -2.07
C PHE A 115 -4.23 -7.53 -2.64
N THR A 116 -3.55 -8.27 -1.77
CA THR A 116 -2.63 -9.34 -2.17
C THR A 116 -2.86 -10.63 -1.39
N SER A 117 -2.69 -11.77 -2.04
CA SER A 117 -2.76 -13.09 -1.41
C SER A 117 -1.37 -13.61 -1.02
N PRO A 118 -1.22 -14.52 -0.04
CA PRO A 118 0.07 -15.04 0.40
C PRO A 118 0.94 -15.58 -0.75
N GLY A 119 2.22 -15.20 -0.79
CA GLY A 119 3.15 -15.60 -1.85
C GLY A 119 3.18 -14.67 -3.08
N TRP A 120 2.45 -13.55 -3.06
CA TRP A 120 2.53 -12.51 -4.09
C TRP A 120 3.93 -11.87 -4.25
N ILE A 121 4.74 -11.87 -3.18
CA ILE A 121 6.19 -11.64 -3.23
C ILE A 121 6.92 -12.98 -3.11
N SER A 122 7.88 -13.20 -4.01
CA SER A 122 8.84 -14.31 -3.96
C SER A 122 10.25 -13.82 -4.25
N ASP A 123 11.23 -14.73 -4.20
CA ASP A 123 12.63 -14.44 -4.62
C ASP A 123 12.74 -14.05 -6.12
N TYR A 124 11.67 -14.26 -6.90
CA TYR A 124 11.56 -13.85 -8.31
C TYR A 124 10.90 -12.47 -8.52
N GLY A 125 10.53 -11.77 -7.44
CA GLY A 125 9.85 -10.48 -7.49
C GLY A 125 8.36 -10.57 -7.15
N ILE A 126 7.56 -9.68 -7.75
CA ILE A 126 6.15 -9.48 -7.42
C ILE A 126 5.23 -9.98 -8.56
N ASP A 127 4.22 -10.76 -8.20
CA ASP A 127 3.13 -11.19 -9.09
C ASP A 127 1.94 -10.21 -9.00
N PHE A 128 1.87 -9.25 -9.95
CA PHE A 128 0.84 -8.21 -9.97
C PHE A 128 -0.50 -8.66 -10.60
N ASP A 129 -0.52 -9.76 -11.35
CA ASP A 129 -1.74 -10.28 -12.01
C ASP A 129 -2.79 -10.76 -10.99
N ARG A 130 -2.38 -10.97 -9.74
CA ARG A 130 -3.24 -11.39 -8.62
C ARG A 130 -3.67 -10.24 -7.71
N VAL A 131 -3.30 -9.00 -8.01
CA VAL A 131 -3.60 -7.86 -7.14
C VAL A 131 -5.02 -7.36 -7.40
N ASN A 132 -5.88 -7.40 -6.37
CA ASN A 132 -7.24 -6.88 -6.45
C ASN A 132 -7.26 -5.42 -6.01
N TRP A 133 -7.51 -4.52 -6.96
CA TRP A 133 -7.34 -3.08 -6.76
C TRP A 133 -8.63 -2.40 -6.27
N PHE A 134 -8.46 -1.43 -5.35
CA PHE A 134 -9.54 -0.62 -4.81
C PHE A 134 -9.06 0.82 -4.56
N LEU A 135 -9.51 1.75 -5.40
CA LEU A 135 -9.20 3.17 -5.32
C LEU A 135 -10.19 3.87 -4.39
N ILE A 136 -9.66 4.64 -3.44
CA ILE A 136 -10.38 5.28 -2.35
C ILE A 136 -10.11 6.79 -2.41
N ASP A 137 -11.14 7.62 -2.33
CA ASP A 137 -11.00 9.06 -2.09
C ASP A 137 -11.36 9.42 -0.65
N GLU A 138 -11.32 10.72 -0.31
CA GLU A 138 -11.64 11.23 1.03
C GLU A 138 -13.03 10.78 1.52
N SER A 139 -14.02 10.74 0.62
CA SER A 139 -15.41 10.45 0.94
C SER A 139 -15.64 8.95 1.20
N GLU A 140 -15.02 8.10 0.38
CA GLU A 140 -15.02 6.65 0.58
C GLU A 140 -14.23 6.30 1.86
N TRP A 141 -13.07 6.92 2.09
CA TRP A 141 -12.29 6.70 3.31
C TRP A 141 -13.04 7.11 4.59
N MET A 142 -13.71 8.27 4.58
CA MET A 142 -14.57 8.70 5.69
C MET A 142 -15.72 7.71 5.92
N SER A 143 -16.32 7.18 4.85
CA SER A 143 -17.39 6.19 4.92
C SER A 143 -16.89 4.87 5.52
N MET A 144 -15.74 4.36 5.07
CA MET A 144 -15.07 3.19 5.64
C MET A 144 -14.73 3.39 7.13
N MET A 145 -14.17 4.54 7.52
CA MET A 145 -13.80 4.83 8.92
C MET A 145 -15.02 4.99 9.82
N THR A 146 -16.11 5.56 9.29
CA THR A 146 -17.40 5.66 10.00
C THR A 146 -17.96 4.26 10.25
N ALA A 147 -18.07 3.43 9.21
CA ALA A 147 -18.55 2.06 9.32
C ALA A 147 -17.69 1.21 10.27
N TYR A 148 -16.35 1.27 10.16
CA TYR A 148 -15.43 0.63 11.10
C TYR A 148 -15.63 1.10 12.54
N THR A 149 -15.81 2.41 12.76
CA THR A 149 -16.03 2.96 14.10
C THR A 149 -17.36 2.51 14.71
N LYS A 150 -18.42 2.37 13.90
CA LYS A 150 -19.71 1.76 14.32
C LYS A 150 -19.58 0.29 14.69
N VAL A 151 -18.72 -0.46 14.01
CA VAL A 151 -18.41 -1.86 14.36
C VAL A 151 -17.61 -1.93 15.65
N ALA A 152 -16.65 -1.01 15.82
CA ALA A 152 -15.71 -1.04 16.93
C ALA A 152 -16.23 -0.44 18.24
N SER A 153 -17.38 0.26 18.25
CA SER A 153 -17.87 1.00 19.43
C SER A 153 -19.38 0.90 19.63
N ASN A 154 -19.86 1.43 20.76
CA ASN A 154 -21.31 1.60 21.00
C ASN A 154 -21.92 2.77 20.21
N GLU A 155 -21.13 3.67 19.64
CA GLU A 155 -21.64 4.81 18.88
C GLU A 155 -22.11 4.35 17.50
N LYS A 156 -23.29 4.82 17.09
CA LYS A 156 -23.99 4.42 15.85
C LYS A 156 -24.44 5.61 15.00
N ASP A 157 -24.39 6.85 15.50
CA ASP A 157 -24.78 8.03 14.75
C ASP A 157 -23.70 8.43 13.72
N ASP A 158 -24.08 8.44 12.44
CA ASP A 158 -23.13 8.70 11.35
C ASP A 158 -22.63 10.14 11.34
N ALA A 159 -23.48 11.11 11.66
CA ALA A 159 -23.12 12.53 11.60
C ALA A 159 -22.14 12.89 12.73
N GLN A 160 -22.41 12.41 13.94
CA GLN A 160 -21.54 12.56 15.10
C GLN A 160 -20.19 11.86 14.87
N LEU A 161 -20.19 10.64 14.32
CA LEU A 161 -18.95 9.92 14.02
C LEU A 161 -18.11 10.62 12.96
N GLN A 162 -18.71 11.09 11.87
CA GLN A 162 -17.98 11.84 10.84
C GLN A 162 -17.40 13.14 11.39
N ALA A 163 -18.15 13.87 12.23
CA ALA A 163 -17.65 15.09 12.88
C ALA A 163 -16.46 14.83 13.79
N ILE A 164 -16.53 13.77 14.62
CA ILE A 164 -15.43 13.36 15.51
C ILE A 164 -14.22 12.85 14.72
N LEU A 165 -14.45 12.09 13.63
CA LEU A 165 -13.38 11.57 12.79
C LEU A 165 -12.62 12.70 12.07
N LYS A 166 -13.33 13.67 11.46
CA LYS A 166 -12.70 14.81 10.74
C LYS A 166 -11.70 15.62 11.58
N GLN A 167 -11.87 15.67 12.90
CA GLN A 167 -11.02 16.43 13.83
C GLN A 167 -10.20 15.51 14.77
N GLY A 168 -10.35 14.19 14.60
CA GLY A 168 -9.87 13.19 15.53
C GLY A 168 -8.65 12.44 15.04
N LYS A 169 -8.16 11.52 15.88
CA LYS A 169 -7.15 10.53 15.51
C LYS A 169 -7.58 9.16 15.99
N ILE A 170 -7.61 8.21 15.06
CA ILE A 170 -7.93 6.81 15.32
C ILE A 170 -6.78 6.18 16.14
N VAL A 171 -7.07 5.66 17.35
CA VAL A 171 -6.08 5.08 18.29
C VAL A 171 -6.57 3.73 18.83
N ASN A 172 -5.67 2.90 19.38
CA ASN A 172 -5.99 1.51 19.79
C ASN A 172 -7.25 1.35 20.67
N ARG A 173 -7.59 2.37 21.48
CA ARG A 173 -8.74 2.35 22.40
C ARG A 173 -9.96 3.15 21.93
N GLY A 174 -9.96 3.71 20.73
CA GLY A 174 -11.03 4.59 20.28
C GLY A 174 -10.67 5.59 19.19
N VAL A 175 -11.55 6.57 18.96
CA VAL A 175 -11.20 7.83 18.29
C VAL A 175 -10.87 8.87 19.36
N LYS A 176 -9.71 9.51 19.25
CA LYS A 176 -9.24 10.56 20.16
C LYS A 176 -9.49 11.93 19.53
N ALA A 177 -10.25 12.79 20.20
CA ALA A 177 -10.46 14.20 19.82
C ALA A 177 -10.17 15.10 21.04
N GLU A 178 -9.69 16.32 20.84
CA GLU A 178 -9.40 17.30 21.92
C GLU A 178 -8.58 16.72 23.10
N GLY A 179 -7.62 15.85 22.82
CA GLY A 179 -6.79 15.22 23.85
C GLY A 179 -7.45 14.06 24.62
N LYS A 180 -8.74 13.77 24.42
CA LYS A 180 -9.52 12.73 25.13
C LYS A 180 -10.04 11.64 24.17
N VAL A 181 -10.40 10.48 24.69
CA VAL A 181 -11.08 9.44 23.87
C VAL A 181 -12.55 9.83 23.76
N ALA A 182 -12.97 10.27 22.58
CA ALA A 182 -14.34 10.70 22.30
C ALA A 182 -15.26 9.51 21.98
N VAL A 183 -14.76 8.54 21.21
CA VAL A 183 -15.48 7.30 20.88
C VAL A 183 -14.67 6.11 21.36
N PRO A 184 -14.99 5.49 22.50
CA PRO A 184 -14.25 4.33 23.02
C PRO A 184 -14.56 3.07 22.20
N PHE A 185 -13.53 2.32 21.85
CA PHE A 185 -13.69 1.01 21.20
C PHE A 185 -13.87 -0.11 22.23
N PHE A 186 -14.52 -1.20 21.80
CA PHE A 186 -14.66 -2.42 22.59
C PHE A 186 -13.28 -3.02 22.95
N LYS A 187 -13.18 -3.65 24.11
CA LYS A 187 -12.02 -4.48 24.51
C LYS A 187 -12.42 -5.93 24.25
N LEU A 188 -11.64 -6.72 23.52
CA LEU A 188 -12.18 -7.91 22.85
C LEU A 188 -11.52 -9.25 23.18
N SER A 189 -10.26 -9.33 23.63
CA SER A 189 -9.43 -10.52 23.40
C SER A 189 -9.10 -10.71 21.90
N GLY A 190 -8.14 -11.58 21.61
CA GLY A 190 -7.62 -11.79 20.26
C GLY A 190 -8.45 -12.74 19.39
N ASP A 191 -9.32 -13.54 20.01
CA ASP A 191 -10.20 -14.54 19.37
C ASP A 191 -11.59 -14.01 19.01
N MET A 192 -11.95 -12.81 19.48
CA MET A 192 -13.24 -12.18 19.19
C MET A 192 -13.15 -11.20 18.01
N TYR A 193 -14.19 -11.21 17.17
CA TYR A 193 -14.33 -10.33 16.01
C TYR A 193 -15.74 -9.74 15.98
N VAL A 194 -15.83 -8.44 15.68
CA VAL A 194 -17.11 -7.79 15.34
C VAL A 194 -17.07 -7.46 13.85
N VAL A 195 -18.17 -7.71 13.12
CA VAL A 195 -18.22 -7.66 11.66
C VAL A 195 -19.42 -6.84 11.18
N THR A 196 -19.24 -6.03 10.15
CA THR A 196 -20.33 -5.49 9.34
C THR A 196 -20.16 -5.88 7.87
N ASP A 197 -21.28 -6.06 7.19
CA ASP A 197 -21.29 -5.91 5.74
C ASP A 197 -21.08 -4.43 5.38
N TYR A 198 -20.30 -4.14 4.34
CA TYR A 198 -19.96 -2.76 3.94
C TYR A 198 -20.32 -2.49 2.48
N SER A 199 -19.91 -3.38 1.57
CA SER A 199 -20.24 -3.28 0.15
C SER A 199 -20.39 -4.68 -0.46
N PRO A 200 -20.91 -4.82 -1.70
CA PRO A 200 -20.96 -6.12 -2.38
C PRO A 200 -19.60 -6.83 -2.49
N ARG A 201 -18.49 -6.09 -2.44
CA ARG A 201 -17.11 -6.63 -2.47
C ARG A 201 -16.53 -6.87 -1.06
N LEU A 202 -16.91 -6.09 -0.04
CA LEU A 202 -16.18 -6.00 1.22
C LEU A 202 -17.07 -6.22 2.46
N LYS A 203 -16.49 -6.84 3.50
CA LYS A 203 -16.94 -6.70 4.90
C LYS A 203 -15.84 -5.99 5.71
N LEU A 204 -16.22 -5.20 6.70
CA LEU A 204 -15.27 -4.59 7.64
C LEU A 204 -15.35 -5.30 9.00
N LEU A 205 -14.19 -5.51 9.62
CA LEU A 205 -14.03 -6.24 10.87
C LEU A 205 -13.22 -5.43 11.88
N TYR A 206 -13.63 -5.52 13.15
CA TYR A 206 -12.86 -5.04 14.28
C TYR A 206 -12.33 -6.21 15.12
N ASN A 207 -11.01 -6.20 15.31
CA ASN A 207 -10.26 -6.90 16.36
C ASN A 207 -9.25 -5.86 16.92
N GLU A 208 -8.78 -6.01 18.16
CA GLU A 208 -8.25 -4.97 19.07
C GLU A 208 -7.23 -3.96 18.50
N ARG A 209 -6.56 -4.25 17.38
CA ARG A 209 -5.40 -3.47 16.89
C ARG A 209 -5.42 -3.14 15.39
N SER A 210 -6.32 -3.70 14.60
CA SER A 210 -6.35 -3.54 13.13
C SER A 210 -7.74 -3.20 12.59
N LEU A 211 -7.75 -2.64 11.38
CA LEU A 211 -8.93 -2.65 10.50
C LEU A 211 -8.86 -3.94 9.70
N GLY A 212 -9.78 -4.86 9.95
CA GLY A 212 -9.95 -6.03 9.11
C GLY A 212 -10.83 -5.69 7.90
N ILE A 213 -10.40 -6.11 6.71
CA ILE A 213 -11.17 -6.01 5.47
C ILE A 213 -11.26 -7.43 4.90
N TYR A 214 -12.46 -7.97 4.81
CA TYR A 214 -12.68 -9.28 4.20
C TYR A 214 -13.16 -9.12 2.76
N LEU A 215 -12.40 -9.68 1.83
CA LEU A 215 -12.69 -9.66 0.40
C LEU A 215 -13.66 -10.81 0.09
N LYS A 216 -14.90 -10.48 -0.27
CA LYS A 216 -15.94 -11.50 -0.51
C LYS A 216 -15.66 -12.38 -1.73
N GLU A 217 -14.92 -11.86 -2.70
CA GLU A 217 -14.57 -12.52 -3.96
C GLU A 217 -13.48 -13.60 -3.75
N THR A 218 -12.35 -13.24 -3.15
CA THR A 218 -11.22 -14.16 -2.93
C THR A 218 -11.30 -14.92 -1.60
N MET A 219 -12.24 -14.53 -0.72
CA MET A 219 -12.40 -15.02 0.65
C MET A 219 -11.22 -14.70 1.59
N ASP A 220 -10.36 -13.75 1.23
CA ASP A 220 -9.20 -13.32 2.03
C ASP A 220 -9.58 -12.34 3.14
N LEU A 221 -8.96 -12.50 4.33
CA LEU A 221 -8.98 -11.49 5.39
C LEU A 221 -7.69 -10.66 5.37
N VAL A 222 -7.83 -9.40 4.98
CA VAL A 222 -6.80 -8.38 4.99
C VAL A 222 -6.81 -7.67 6.35
N GLN A 223 -5.65 -7.28 6.87
CA GLN A 223 -5.55 -6.45 8.07
C GLN A 223 -4.65 -5.24 7.85
N ILE A 224 -5.22 -4.04 8.00
CA ILE A 224 -4.46 -2.78 7.97
C ILE A 224 -4.03 -2.43 9.40
N GLY A 225 -2.73 -2.17 9.57
CA GLY A 225 -2.14 -1.81 10.85
C GLY A 225 -2.56 -0.42 11.32
N ARG A 226 -2.55 -0.18 12.64
CA ARG A 226 -2.95 1.13 13.19
C ARG A 226 -2.11 2.30 12.65
N GLY A 227 -0.83 2.07 12.38
CA GLY A 227 0.06 3.06 11.75
C GLY A 227 -0.44 3.43 10.36
N ASP A 228 -0.63 2.44 9.48
CA ASP A 228 -1.10 2.70 8.11
C ASP A 228 -2.49 3.37 8.10
N ILE A 229 -3.43 2.99 9.00
CA ILE A 229 -4.74 3.68 9.16
C ILE A 229 -4.55 5.16 9.53
N ILE A 230 -3.66 5.43 10.49
CA ILE A 230 -3.32 6.80 10.90
C ILE A 230 -2.70 7.58 9.74
N ASP A 231 -1.80 6.97 8.98
CA ASP A 231 -1.05 7.66 7.91
C ASP A 231 -1.90 7.95 6.67
N ILE A 232 -2.94 7.14 6.43
CA ILE A 232 -4.00 7.43 5.44
C ILE A 232 -4.91 8.54 5.95
N HIS A 233 -5.36 8.47 7.20
CA HIS A 233 -6.31 9.44 7.75
C HIS A 233 -5.68 10.83 7.93
N ASP A 234 -4.43 10.89 8.43
CA ASP A 234 -3.64 12.11 8.50
C ASP A 234 -3.37 12.66 7.07
N PHE A 235 -3.16 11.81 6.06
CA PHE A 235 -2.98 12.26 4.67
C PHE A 235 -4.22 12.96 4.11
N PHE A 236 -5.43 12.39 4.30
CA PHE A 236 -6.66 13.01 3.83
C PHE A 236 -7.02 14.29 4.59
N PHE A 237 -6.92 14.30 5.93
CA PHE A 237 -7.56 15.33 6.77
C PHE A 237 -6.61 16.31 7.47
N LYS A 238 -5.28 16.17 7.31
CA LYS A 238 -4.34 17.20 7.75
C LYS A 238 -3.80 17.99 6.58
N GLU A 239 -3.63 19.27 6.85
CA GLU A 239 -2.77 20.16 6.09
C GLU A 239 -1.30 19.84 6.45
N ASP A 240 -0.43 19.90 5.45
CA ASP A 240 1.01 19.59 5.53
C ASP A 240 1.83 20.84 5.92
#